data_AF-R8QEE9-F1
#
_entry.id   AF-R8QEE9-F1
#
_cell.length_a   1.000
_cell.length_b   1.000
_cell.length_c   1.000
_cell.angle_alpha   90.00
_cell.angle_beta   90.00
_cell.angle_gamma   90.00
#
_symmetry.space_group_name_H-M   'P 1'
#
loop_
_entity.id
_entity.type
_entity.pdbx_description
1 polymer ?
#
loop_
_entity_poly.entity_id
_entity_poly.type
_entity_poly.pdbx_seq_one_letter_code
_entity_poly.pdbx_strand_id
1 'polypeptide(L)'
;MEFQVTKPLSCPDKSKIPCILSNIDFIPLEKVNVKKVRRLTLNDSEDEFDRLMLLLDNKEWADPVTETPLFNSVEIWELLRLPRLKSQARILTDLRVGFLND
;
A
#
# COMPACT_ATOMS: atom_id res chain seq x y z
N MET A 1 -2.15 -9.69 -22.67
CA MET A 1 -3.06 -9.22 -23.74
C MET A 1 -2.25 -9.08 -25.01
N GLU A 2 -2.89 -9.19 -26.18
CA GLU A 2 -2.27 -8.93 -27.48
C GLU A 2 -3.25 -8.12 -28.35
N PHE A 3 -2.75 -7.10 -29.05
CA PHE A 3 -3.52 -6.36 -30.04
C PHE A 3 -3.16 -6.85 -31.44
N GLN A 4 -4.10 -7.51 -32.11
CA GLN A 4 -3.94 -7.91 -33.51
C GLN A 4 -4.54 -6.82 -34.42
N VAL A 5 -3.68 -5.93 -34.92
CA VAL A 5 -4.07 -4.73 -35.71
C VAL A 5 -4.27 -5.11 -37.18
N THR A 6 -5.19 -6.04 -37.44
CA THR A 6 -5.50 -6.58 -38.78
C THR A 6 -6.73 -5.93 -39.42
N LYS A 7 -7.51 -5.18 -38.63
CA LYS A 7 -8.74 -4.55 -39.10
C LYS A 7 -8.43 -3.29 -39.92
N PRO A 8 -8.94 -3.17 -41.16
CA PRO A 8 -8.79 -1.94 -41.92
C PRO A 8 -9.54 -0.77 -41.26
N LEU A 9 -9.03 0.44 -41.44
CA LEU A 9 -9.67 1.66 -40.96
C LEU A 9 -11.06 1.81 -41.61
N SER A 10 -12.10 1.97 -40.80
CA SER A 10 -13.45 2.26 -41.30
C SER A 10 -13.60 3.70 -41.80
N CYS A 11 -12.78 4.61 -41.27
CA CYS A 11 -12.72 6.02 -41.64
C CYS A 11 -11.38 6.63 -41.17
N PRO A 12 -10.99 7.81 -41.68
CA PRO A 12 -9.82 8.53 -41.17
C PRO A 12 -9.96 8.82 -39.67
N ASP A 13 -8.92 8.53 -38.90
CA ASP A 13 -8.87 8.88 -37.49
C ASP A 13 -8.78 10.41 -37.33
N LYS A 14 -9.80 10.99 -36.70
CA LYS A 14 -9.88 12.43 -36.38
C LYS A 14 -9.79 12.67 -34.87
N SER A 15 -9.52 11.64 -34.09
CA SER A 15 -9.26 11.79 -32.67
C SER A 15 -8.05 12.70 -32.46
N LYS A 16 -8.07 13.44 -31.36
CA LYS A 16 -7.00 14.34 -30.98
C LYS A 16 -6.75 14.18 -29.50
N ILE A 17 -5.48 14.21 -29.13
CA ILE A 17 -5.07 14.43 -27.75
C ILE A 17 -5.00 15.95 -27.58
N PRO A 18 -5.89 16.56 -26.79
CA PRO A 18 -5.87 18.01 -26.63
C PRO A 18 -4.65 18.45 -25.83
N CYS A 19 -4.16 19.66 -26.09
CA CYS A 19 -3.00 20.22 -25.37
C CYS A 19 -3.28 20.43 -23.87
N ILE A 20 -4.55 20.61 -23.50
CA ILE A 20 -5.01 20.75 -22.13
C ILE A 20 -6.12 19.71 -21.94
N LEU A 21 -5.91 18.76 -21.03
CA LEU A 21 -6.88 17.70 -20.76
C LEU A 21 -7.96 18.18 -19.78
N SER A 22 -7.54 18.87 -18.72
CA SER A 22 -8.40 19.44 -17.68
C SER A 22 -7.60 20.44 -16.84
N ASN A 23 -8.29 21.18 -15.97
CA ASN A 23 -7.65 21.85 -14.85
C ASN A 23 -7.57 20.87 -13.67
N ILE A 24 -6.41 20.83 -13.01
CA ILE A 24 -6.23 20.02 -11.80
C ILE A 24 -6.15 21.00 -10.64
N ASP A 25 -7.13 20.91 -9.73
CA ASP A 25 -7.16 21.72 -8.52
C ASP A 25 -6.13 21.15 -7.53
N PHE A 26 -4.88 21.56 -7.68
CA PHE A 26 -3.83 21.25 -6.72
C PHE A 26 -4.10 21.96 -5.40
N ILE A 27 -3.99 21.21 -4.31
CA ILE A 27 -4.05 21.74 -2.95
C ILE A 27 -2.61 22.09 -2.55
N PRO A 28 -2.21 23.39 -2.55
CA PRO A 28 -0.84 23.76 -2.24
C PRO A 28 -0.66 23.65 -0.72
N LEU A 29 0.24 22.77 -0.26
CA LEU A 29 0.41 22.47 1.16
C LEU A 29 0.81 23.71 1.96
N GLU A 30 1.53 24.65 1.35
CA GLU A 30 1.92 25.92 1.96
C GLU A 30 0.75 26.91 2.15
N LYS A 31 -0.39 26.68 1.46
CA LYS A 31 -1.57 27.56 1.51
C LYS A 31 -2.74 26.95 2.27
N VAL A 32 -2.61 25.72 2.76
CA VAL A 32 -3.70 24.98 3.39
C VAL A 32 -3.37 24.61 4.83
N ASN A 33 -4.38 24.75 5.69
CA ASN A 33 -4.28 24.35 7.09
C ASN A 33 -4.43 22.83 7.23
N VAL A 34 -3.30 22.12 7.14
CA VAL A 34 -3.24 20.68 7.38
C VAL A 34 -3.60 20.39 8.84
N LYS A 35 -4.71 19.68 9.06
CA LYS A 35 -5.18 19.34 10.42
C LYS A 35 -4.41 18.21 11.06
N LYS A 36 -3.94 17.25 10.25
CA LYS A 36 -3.22 16.08 10.75
C LYS A 36 -2.29 15.50 9.69
N VAL A 37 -1.14 15.01 10.14
CA VAL A 37 -0.31 14.09 9.37
C VAL A 37 -0.49 12.70 9.98
N ARG A 38 -0.98 11.75 9.20
CA ARG A 38 -1.29 10.38 9.64
C ARG A 38 -0.30 9.42 9.01
N ARG A 39 0.38 8.64 9.84
CA ARG A 39 1.25 7.55 9.42
C ARG A 39 0.48 6.25 9.55
N LEU A 40 0.35 5.51 8.47
CA LEU A 40 -0.22 4.16 8.46
C LEU A 40 0.84 3.20 7.91
N THR A 41 1.05 2.11 8.61
CA THR A 41 1.98 1.06 8.23
C THR A 41 1.25 -0.03 7.46
N LEU A 42 1.83 -0.43 6.33
CA LEU A 42 1.39 -1.58 5.55
C LEU A 42 2.14 -2.81 6.08
N ASN A 43 1.44 -3.64 6.85
CA ASN A 43 2.01 -4.79 7.53
C ASN A 43 1.49 -6.11 6.95
N ASP A 44 2.27 -7.16 7.11
CA ASP A 44 1.85 -8.54 6.89
C ASP A 44 1.89 -9.35 8.19
N SER A 45 0.91 -10.23 8.35
CA SER A 45 0.86 -11.24 9.40
C SER A 45 0.39 -12.57 8.83
N GLU A 46 0.32 -13.59 9.67
CA GLU A 46 -0.25 -14.90 9.34
C GLU A 46 -1.36 -15.19 10.35
N ASP A 47 -2.45 -15.79 9.89
CA ASP A 47 -3.50 -16.27 10.78
C ASP A 47 -3.16 -17.66 11.38
N GLU A 48 -4.10 -18.22 12.14
CA GLU A 48 -3.93 -19.54 12.78
C GLU A 48 -3.77 -20.72 11.79
N PHE A 49 -3.98 -20.48 10.49
CA PHE A 49 -3.83 -21.45 9.40
C PHE A 49 -2.65 -21.12 8.49
N ASP A 50 -1.71 -20.28 8.95
CA ASP A 50 -0.53 -19.83 8.21
C ASP A 50 -0.88 -19.08 6.89
N ARG A 51 -2.07 -18.48 6.80
CA ARG A 51 -2.48 -17.70 5.61
C ARG A 51 -2.04 -16.25 5.77
N LEU A 52 -1.49 -15.68 4.70
CA LEU A 52 -1.04 -14.28 4.67
C LEU A 52 -2.21 -13.31 4.89
N MET A 53 -2.05 -12.44 5.89
CA MET A 53 -2.95 -11.35 6.22
C MET A 53 -2.25 -10.02 5.97
N LEU A 54 -2.89 -9.12 5.21
CA LEU A 54 -2.37 -7.79 4.91
C LEU A 54 -3.16 -6.75 5.71
N LEU A 55 -2.45 -6.01 6.57
CA LEU A 55 -3.04 -5.16 7.60
C LEU A 55 -2.56 -3.72 7.48
N LEU A 56 -3.41 -2.79 7.90
CA LEU A 56 -3.05 -1.38 8.15
C LEU A 56 -2.81 -1.22 9.64
N ASP A 57 -1.63 -0.75 10.06
CA ASP A 57 -1.27 -0.57 11.48
C ASP A 57 -1.50 -1.81 12.36
N ASN A 58 -1.36 -3.01 11.76
CA ASN A 58 -1.64 -4.29 12.41
C ASN A 58 -3.08 -4.38 12.95
N LYS A 59 -4.02 -3.68 12.33
CA LYS A 59 -5.45 -3.73 12.65
C LYS A 59 -6.19 -4.61 11.67
N GLU A 60 -7.09 -5.42 12.22
CA GLU A 60 -8.07 -6.16 11.45
C GLU A 60 -9.25 -5.27 11.06
N TRP A 61 -10.01 -5.69 10.05
CA TRP A 61 -11.22 -4.97 9.66
C TRP A 61 -12.27 -4.88 10.78
N ALA A 62 -12.33 -5.89 11.64
CA ALA A 62 -13.29 -5.94 12.75
C ALA A 62 -12.84 -5.15 13.99
N ASP A 63 -11.60 -4.66 14.01
CA ASP A 63 -11.10 -3.86 15.12
C ASP A 63 -11.84 -2.50 15.20
N PRO A 64 -11.87 -1.87 16.39
CA PRO A 64 -12.40 -0.51 16.52
C PRO A 64 -11.68 0.49 15.60
N VAL A 65 -12.46 1.39 15.01
CA VAL A 65 -11.96 2.40 14.05
C VAL A 65 -10.91 3.34 14.65
N THR A 66 -9.80 3.56 13.93
CA THR A 66 -8.71 4.47 14.30
C THR A 66 -8.65 5.72 13.40
N GLU A 67 -9.09 5.62 12.16
CA GLU A 67 -9.10 6.71 11.18
C GLU A 67 -10.40 7.53 11.26
N THR A 68 -10.36 8.62 12.02
CA THR A 68 -11.48 9.54 12.20
C THR A 68 -11.16 10.95 11.68
N PRO A 69 -11.05 11.15 10.35
CA PRO A 69 -10.77 12.47 9.78
C PRO A 69 -11.93 13.45 10.04
N LEU A 70 -11.60 14.72 10.19
CA LEU A 70 -12.61 15.77 10.38
C LEU A 70 -13.25 16.17 9.05
N PHE A 71 -14.56 16.40 9.05
CA PHE A 71 -15.28 16.88 7.88
C PHE A 71 -14.66 18.20 7.37
N ASN A 72 -14.47 18.29 6.04
CA ASN A 72 -13.91 19.45 5.36
C ASN A 72 -12.51 19.87 5.89
N SER A 73 -11.73 18.91 6.37
CA SER A 73 -10.33 19.12 6.75
C SER A 73 -9.38 18.52 5.72
N VAL A 74 -8.13 18.98 5.75
CA VAL A 74 -7.05 18.41 4.94
C VAL A 74 -6.09 17.66 5.85
N GLU A 75 -5.84 16.40 5.53
CA GLU A 75 -4.82 15.56 6.18
C GLU A 75 -3.76 15.13 5.16
N ILE A 76 -2.53 14.91 5.63
CA ILE A 76 -1.49 14.23 4.85
C ILE A 76 -1.43 12.79 5.34
N TRP A 77 -1.49 11.83 4.42
CA TRP A 77 -1.45 10.41 4.73
C TRP A 77 -0.14 9.80 4.23
N GLU A 78 0.69 9.39 5.16
CA GLU A 78 1.96 8.71 4.94
C GLU A 78 1.73 7.20 5.03
N LEU A 79 1.60 6.54 3.87
CA LEU A 79 1.47 5.10 3.78
C LEU A 79 2.87 4.47 3.71
N LEU A 80 3.28 3.84 4.80
CA LEU A 80 4.64 3.35 4.99
C LEU A 80 4.68 1.83 4.81
N ARG A 81 5.53 1.36 3.91
CA ARG A 81 5.88 -0.07 3.85
C ARG A 81 7.02 -0.35 4.83
N LEU A 82 6.82 -1.26 5.77
CA LEU A 82 7.88 -1.73 6.64
C LEU A 82 8.50 -3.03 6.07
N PRO A 83 9.83 -3.19 6.12
CA PRO A 83 10.46 -4.45 5.74
C PRO A 83 10.15 -5.53 6.79
N ARG A 84 9.77 -6.73 6.34
CA ARG A 84 9.58 -7.88 7.22
C ARG A 84 10.92 -8.23 7.88
N LEU A 85 11.03 -8.00 9.18
CA LEU A 85 12.14 -8.53 9.97
C LEU A 85 11.98 -10.04 9.96
N LYS A 86 12.85 -10.75 9.24
CA LYS A 86 12.90 -12.22 9.30
C LYS A 86 13.10 -12.60 10.76
N SER A 87 12.14 -13.32 11.35
CA SER A 87 12.30 -13.84 12.70
C SER A 87 13.58 -14.67 12.72
N GLN A 88 14.48 -14.36 13.65
CA GLN A 88 15.67 -15.15 13.94
C GLN A 88 15.28 -16.43 14.72
N ALA A 89 14.19 -17.11 14.32
CA ALA A 89 13.61 -18.25 15.02
C ALA A 89 13.98 -19.60 14.40
N ARG A 90 15.06 -19.65 13.60
CA ARG A 90 15.52 -20.89 12.95
C ARG A 90 16.99 -21.25 13.21
N ILE A 91 17.65 -20.57 14.15
CA ILE A 91 19.05 -20.84 14.51
C ILE A 91 19.15 -21.66 15.82
N LEU A 92 18.10 -21.77 16.63
CA LEU A 92 18.18 -22.46 17.93
C LEU A 92 17.94 -23.98 17.89
N THR A 93 17.55 -24.56 16.75
CA THR A 93 17.36 -26.02 16.63
C THR A 93 18.62 -26.78 16.20
N ASP A 94 19.57 -26.10 15.55
CA ASP A 94 20.83 -26.73 15.11
C ASP A 94 21.92 -26.71 16.21
N LEU A 95 21.80 -25.83 17.22
CA LEU A 95 22.75 -25.72 18.33
C LEU A 95 22.55 -26.76 19.43
N ARG A 96 21.52 -27.61 19.40
CA ARG A 96 21.27 -28.62 20.46
C ARG A 96 21.72 -30.04 20.08
N VAL A 97 22.04 -30.30 18.81
CA VAL A 97 22.53 -31.61 18.36
C VAL A 97 24.06 -31.71 18.45
N GLY A 98 24.78 -30.58 18.49
CA GLY A 98 26.25 -30.54 18.53
C GLY A 98 26.91 -30.64 19.91
N PHE A 99 26.16 -30.75 21.02
CA PHE A 99 26.72 -30.77 22.38
C PHE A 99 26.52 -32.10 23.14
N LEU A 100 26.16 -33.18 22.45
CA LEU A 100 26.03 -34.52 23.05
C LEU A 100 26.96 -35.58 22.48
N ASN A 101 27.86 -35.21 21.57
CA ASN A 101 28.93 -36.08 21.09
C ASN A 101 30.24 -35.28 21.06
N ASP A 102 30.87 -35.12 22.22
CA ASP A 102 32.33 -35.00 22.43
C ASP A 102 32.63 -35.07 23.93
#